data_AF-A0A3M1S8V5-F1
#
_entry.id   AF-A0A3M1S8V5-F1
#
_cell.length_a   1.000
_cell.length_b   1.000
_cell.length_c   1.000
_cell.angle_alpha   90.00
_cell.angle_beta   90.00
_cell.angle_gamma   90.00
#
_symmetry.space_group_name_H-M   'P 1'
#
loop_
_entity.id
_entity.type
_entity.pdbx_description
1 polymer ?
#
loop_
_entity_poly.entity_id
_entity_poly.type
_entity_poly.pdbx_seq_one_letter_code
_entity_poly.pdbx_strand_id
1 'polypeptide(L)'
;LRVETIRTPHDAADGVAFVVDDGCRRLGILTDLGHPFPELDGVLESLDAVLLESNYDPRLLETGDYPAFLKDRIRGRHGHLSNDECAQLVRRYGKRLRWVCLGHLSDENNTPQHAERTFRRHVGEKLPFDVAPHYEPGRLLRVE
;
A
#
# COMPACT_ATOMS: atom_id res chain seq x y z
N LEU A 1 -19.65 -11.87 -7.92
CA LEU A 1 -18.96 -10.73 -7.29
C LEU A 1 -19.29 -10.70 -5.80
N ARG A 2 -18.29 -10.90 -4.95
CA ARG A 2 -18.35 -10.79 -3.50
C ARG A 2 -17.43 -9.64 -3.06
N VAL A 3 -17.87 -8.88 -2.07
CA VAL A 3 -17.07 -7.83 -1.44
C VAL A 3 -16.91 -8.17 0.03
N GLU A 4 -15.67 -8.28 0.48
CA GLU A 4 -15.29 -8.52 1.88
C GLU A 4 -14.69 -7.24 2.46
N THR A 5 -14.94 -7.00 3.75
CA THR A 5 -14.38 -5.87 4.49
C THR A 5 -13.41 -6.37 5.54
N ILE A 6 -12.29 -5.68 5.68
CA ILE A 6 -11.26 -5.95 6.68
C ILE A 6 -11.11 -4.67 7.49
N ARG A 7 -11.24 -4.78 8.81
CA ARG A 7 -10.98 -3.65 9.71
C ARG A 7 -9.49 -3.33 9.70
N THR A 8 -9.14 -2.06 9.53
CA THR A 8 -7.76 -1.60 9.62
C THR A 8 -7.53 -0.94 10.99
N PRO A 9 -6.32 -1.04 11.56
CA PRO A 9 -5.98 -0.42 12.83
C PRO A 9 -5.65 1.09 12.70
N HIS A 10 -6.16 1.77 11.67
CA HIS A 10 -5.86 3.17 11.36
C HIS A 10 -6.57 4.17 12.30
N ASP A 11 -6.04 5.40 12.42
CA ASP A 11 -6.52 6.47 13.33
C ASP A 11 -7.95 6.97 13.00
N ALA A 12 -8.49 6.61 11.84
CA ALA A 12 -9.88 6.87 11.49
C ALA A 12 -10.79 5.87 12.22
N ALA A 13 -11.86 6.37 12.85
CA ALA A 13 -12.75 5.59 13.71
C ALA A 13 -13.32 4.29 13.06
N ASP A 14 -13.29 4.15 11.73
CA ASP A 14 -13.72 2.97 10.99
C ASP A 14 -12.91 2.79 9.68
N GLY A 15 -11.58 2.67 9.77
CA GLY A 15 -10.76 2.29 8.61
C GLY A 15 -11.15 0.91 8.06
N VAL A 16 -11.50 0.84 6.78
CA VAL A 16 -11.92 -0.40 6.11
C VAL A 16 -11.13 -0.59 4.82
N ALA A 17 -10.46 -1.73 4.74
CA ALA A 17 -9.90 -2.25 3.51
C ALA A 17 -10.89 -3.22 2.86
N PHE A 18 -10.83 -3.34 1.54
CA PHE A 18 -11.77 -4.14 0.77
C PHE A 18 -11.07 -5.26 0.01
N VAL A 19 -11.73 -6.41 -0.10
CA VAL A 19 -11.37 -7.45 -1.06
C VAL A 19 -12.56 -7.68 -1.98
N VAL A 20 -12.33 -7.52 -3.28
CA VAL A 20 -13.30 -7.77 -4.34
C VAL A 20 -12.95 -9.09 -5.02
N ASP A 21 -13.92 -10.00 -5.04
CA ASP A 21 -13.74 -11.37 -5.52
C ASP A 21 -14.82 -11.69 -6.56
N ASP A 22 -14.41 -11.99 -7.79
CA ASP A 22 -15.34 -12.36 -8.87
C ASP A 22 -15.63 -13.87 -8.96
N GLY A 23 -15.01 -14.68 -8.10
CA GLY A 23 -15.01 -16.14 -8.09
C GLY A 23 -13.78 -16.77 -8.75
N CYS A 24 -13.02 -15.99 -9.51
CA CYS A 24 -11.81 -16.40 -10.22
C CYS A 24 -10.56 -15.69 -9.69
N ARG A 25 -10.65 -14.36 -9.52
CA ARG A 25 -9.56 -13.46 -9.12
C ARG A 25 -9.98 -12.63 -7.90
N ARG A 26 -9.00 -12.31 -7.06
CA ARG A 26 -9.19 -11.47 -5.87
C ARG A 26 -8.35 -10.19 -5.95
N LEU A 27 -9.00 -9.04 -5.82
CA LEU A 27 -8.38 -7.71 -5.79
C LEU A 27 -8.50 -7.11 -4.39
N GLY A 28 -7.37 -6.75 -3.78
CA GLY A 28 -7.34 -5.98 -2.54
C GLY A 28 -7.26 -4.47 -2.80
N ILE A 29 -8.04 -3.70 -2.06
CA ILE A 29 -7.94 -2.23 -1.95
C ILE A 29 -7.59 -1.95 -0.50
N LEU A 30 -6.29 -1.77 -0.24
CA LEU A 30 -5.68 -1.80 1.09
C LEU A 30 -4.95 -0.47 1.34
N THR A 31 -5.70 0.63 1.40
CA THR A 31 -5.19 1.96 1.79
C THR A 31 -5.52 2.26 3.25
N ASP A 32 -4.88 3.30 3.83
CA ASP A 32 -5.14 3.74 5.21
C ASP A 32 -5.04 2.56 6.20
N LEU A 33 -3.95 1.81 6.13
CA LEU A 33 -3.72 0.62 6.94
C LEU A 33 -3.17 0.96 8.32
N GLY A 34 -2.53 2.13 8.48
CA GLY A 34 -1.84 2.48 9.71
C GLY A 34 -0.46 1.84 9.79
N HIS A 35 -0.43 0.55 10.12
CA HIS A 35 0.78 -0.25 10.27
C HIS A 35 0.55 -1.68 9.79
N PRO A 36 1.60 -2.47 9.50
CA PRO A 36 1.44 -3.90 9.27
C PRO A 36 0.80 -4.62 10.47
N PHE A 37 -0.21 -5.45 10.22
CA PHE A 37 -0.89 -6.26 11.25
C PHE A 37 -1.07 -7.72 10.78
N PRO A 38 -1.14 -8.70 11.70
CA PRO A 38 -1.05 -10.13 11.34
C PRO A 38 -2.09 -10.62 10.32
N GLU A 39 -3.31 -10.11 10.38
CA GLU A 39 -4.39 -10.50 9.46
C GLU A 39 -4.11 -10.06 8.01
N LEU A 40 -3.31 -9.00 7.81
CA LEU A 40 -2.95 -8.48 6.50
C LEU A 40 -2.11 -9.50 5.70
N ASP A 41 -1.28 -10.29 6.37
CA ASP A 41 -0.39 -11.28 5.76
C ASP A 41 -1.19 -12.31 4.96
N GLY A 42 -2.18 -12.94 5.61
CA GLY A 42 -3.05 -13.94 4.98
C GLY A 42 -3.97 -13.35 3.91
N VAL A 43 -4.36 -12.08 4.06
CA VAL A 43 -5.08 -11.35 3.02
C VAL A 43 -4.19 -11.23 1.79
N LEU A 44 -2.98 -10.67 1.90
CA LEU A 44 -2.04 -10.50 0.80
C LEU A 44 -1.71 -11.83 0.08
N GLU A 45 -1.51 -12.91 0.84
CA GLU A 45 -1.25 -14.25 0.27
C GLU A 45 -2.38 -14.77 -0.61
N SER A 46 -3.61 -14.32 -0.35
CA SER A 46 -4.81 -14.75 -1.06
C SER A 46 -5.12 -13.94 -2.33
N LEU A 47 -4.46 -12.80 -2.52
CA LEU A 47 -4.77 -11.85 -3.59
C LEU A 47 -4.08 -12.19 -4.91
N ASP A 48 -4.77 -11.86 -6.00
CA ASP A 48 -4.23 -11.88 -7.36
C ASP A 48 -3.69 -10.51 -7.78
N ALA A 49 -4.25 -9.43 -7.22
CA ALA A 49 -3.81 -8.06 -7.40
C ALA A 49 -4.12 -7.21 -6.17
N VAL A 50 -3.38 -6.11 -5.99
CA VAL A 50 -3.61 -5.21 -4.84
C VAL A 50 -3.29 -3.76 -5.18
N LEU A 51 -4.16 -2.83 -4.75
CA LEU A 51 -3.83 -1.42 -4.54
C LEU A 51 -3.44 -1.28 -3.06
N LEU A 52 -2.16 -1.01 -2.79
CA LEU A 52 -1.58 -1.02 -1.46
C LEU A 52 -1.05 0.37 -1.09
N GLU A 53 -1.31 0.78 0.15
CA GLU A 53 -0.73 1.98 0.74
C GLU A 53 0.80 1.98 0.64
N SER A 54 1.36 3.07 0.13
CA SER A 54 2.81 3.31 0.10
C SER A 54 3.02 4.78 0.41
N ASN A 55 2.66 5.21 1.62
CA ASN A 55 2.35 6.61 1.89
C ASN A 55 3.56 7.52 1.86
N TYR A 56 4.63 7.21 2.60
CA TYR A 56 5.78 8.10 2.71
C TYR A 56 7.12 7.40 2.48
N ASP A 57 8.10 8.16 2.01
CA ASP A 57 9.51 7.80 2.07
C ASP A 57 10.05 8.16 3.48
N PRO A 58 10.61 7.20 4.24
CA PRO A 58 11.05 7.47 5.61
C PRO A 58 12.06 8.59 5.74
N ARG A 59 12.93 8.79 4.72
CA ARG A 59 13.93 9.85 4.75
C ARG A 59 13.28 11.21 4.49
N LEU A 60 12.37 11.30 3.52
CA LEU A 60 11.64 12.54 3.27
C LEU A 60 10.82 12.95 4.50
N LEU A 61 10.11 12.01 5.12
CA LEU A 61 9.36 12.26 6.35
C LEU A 61 10.27 12.76 7.48
N GLU A 62 11.44 12.15 7.69
CA GLU A 62 12.36 12.55 8.76
C GLU A 62 12.94 13.96 8.50
N THR A 63 13.33 14.27 7.26
CA THR A 63 14.01 15.54 6.92
C THR A 63 13.09 16.67 6.49
N GLY A 64 11.81 16.39 6.23
CA GLY A 64 10.84 17.37 5.73
C GLY A 64 10.39 18.39 6.77
N ASP A 65 9.59 19.36 6.34
CA ASP A 65 9.22 20.54 7.13
C ASP A 65 8.11 20.29 8.17
N TYR A 66 7.54 19.09 8.18
CA TYR A 66 6.50 18.74 9.14
C TYR A 66 7.00 18.88 10.59
N PRO A 67 6.16 19.39 11.51
CA PRO A 67 6.51 19.43 12.92
C PRO A 67 6.66 18.01 13.47
N ALA A 68 7.51 17.83 14.49
CA ALA A 68 7.86 16.51 15.04
C ALA A 68 6.64 15.66 15.40
N PHE A 69 5.61 16.26 16.02
CA PHE A 69 4.38 15.54 16.39
C PHE A 69 3.65 14.94 15.18
N LEU A 70 3.70 15.60 14.01
CA LEU A 70 3.04 15.12 12.80
C LEU A 70 3.86 13.98 12.18
N LYS A 71 5.18 14.09 12.18
CA LYS A 71 6.09 13.00 11.78
C LYS A 71 5.85 11.75 12.65
N ASP A 72 5.73 11.94 13.97
CA ASP A 72 5.43 10.87 14.93
C ASP A 72 4.08 10.23 14.70
N ARG A 73 3.05 11.03 14.38
CA ARG A 73 1.73 10.52 14.05
C ARG A 73 1.75 9.68 12.78
N ILE A 74 2.40 10.17 11.71
CA ILE A 74 2.47 9.48 10.41
C ILE A 74 3.22 8.15 10.50
N ARG A 75 4.36 8.09 11.21
CA ARG A 75 5.12 6.84 11.41
C ARG A 75 4.60 5.96 12.54
N GLY A 76 3.59 6.44 13.27
CA GLY A 76 3.03 5.78 14.44
C GLY A 76 2.11 4.62 14.07
N ARG A 77 1.67 3.85 15.09
CA ARG A 77 0.81 2.67 14.88
C ARG A 77 -0.53 2.98 14.20
N HIS A 78 -1.02 4.21 14.30
CA HIS A 78 -2.28 4.60 13.67
C HIS A 78 -2.07 5.47 12.42
N GLY A 79 -0.81 5.67 12.00
CA GLY A 79 -0.42 6.58 10.93
C GLY A 79 -0.58 5.97 9.56
N HIS A 80 0.51 5.76 8.84
CA HIS A 80 0.47 5.25 7.48
C HIS A 80 1.59 4.25 7.21
N LEU A 81 1.37 3.38 6.24
CA LEU A 81 2.38 2.45 5.79
C LEU A 81 3.48 3.17 5.00
N SER A 82 4.75 2.99 5.37
CA SER A 82 5.87 3.53 4.59
C SER A 82 6.10 2.77 3.27
N ASN A 83 6.83 3.39 2.34
CA ASN A 83 7.27 2.72 1.11
C ASN A 83 8.04 1.41 1.40
N ASP A 84 8.86 1.41 2.46
CA ASP A 84 9.66 0.25 2.85
C ASP A 84 8.79 -0.89 3.40
N GLU A 85 7.81 -0.59 4.25
CA GLU A 85 6.92 -1.61 4.81
C GLU A 85 5.99 -2.18 3.74
N CYS A 86 5.44 -1.34 2.86
CA CYS A 86 4.67 -1.75 1.69
C CYS A 86 5.44 -2.78 0.85
N ALA A 87 6.67 -2.44 0.47
CA ALA A 87 7.48 -3.31 -0.36
C ALA A 87 7.89 -4.61 0.37
N GLN A 88 8.15 -4.56 1.68
CA GLN A 88 8.46 -5.75 2.48
C GLN A 88 7.26 -6.70 2.61
N LEU A 89 6.05 -6.16 2.82
CA LEU A 89 4.82 -6.95 2.85
C LEU A 89 4.61 -7.69 1.53
N VAL A 90 4.70 -6.98 0.41
CA VAL A 90 4.57 -7.60 -0.92
C VAL A 90 5.65 -8.63 -1.16
N ARG A 91 6.92 -8.33 -0.82
CA ARG A 91 8.02 -9.29 -0.99
C ARG A 91 7.77 -10.59 -0.21
N ARG A 92 7.21 -10.49 1.00
CA ARG A 92 7.04 -11.63 1.91
C ARG A 92 5.79 -12.45 1.60
N TYR A 93 4.67 -11.77 1.33
CA TYR A 93 3.33 -12.36 1.26
C TYR A 93 2.68 -12.27 -0.12
N GLY A 94 3.23 -11.47 -1.03
CA GLY A 94 2.68 -11.23 -2.36
C GLY A 94 3.00 -12.29 -3.42
N LYS A 95 3.26 -13.56 -3.05
CA LYS A 95 3.71 -14.59 -4.01
C LYS A 95 2.70 -14.92 -5.11
N ARG A 96 1.40 -14.76 -4.83
CA ARG A 96 0.30 -14.98 -5.77
C ARG A 96 -0.01 -13.75 -6.61
N LEU A 97 0.43 -12.56 -6.17
CA LEU A 97 0.16 -11.31 -6.84
C LEU A 97 0.73 -11.37 -8.26
N ARG A 98 -0.13 -11.07 -9.23
CA ARG A 98 0.28 -10.82 -10.62
C ARG A 98 0.52 -9.35 -10.86
N TRP A 99 0.01 -8.49 -9.99
CA TRP A 99 0.14 -7.06 -10.14
C TRP A 99 -0.04 -6.29 -8.81
N VAL A 100 0.65 -5.14 -8.68
CA VAL A 100 0.57 -4.23 -7.52
C VAL A 100 0.40 -2.77 -7.95
N CYS A 101 -0.50 -2.03 -7.31
CA CYS A 101 -0.52 -0.56 -7.35
C CYS A 101 0.07 -0.03 -6.04
N LEU A 102 1.03 0.86 -6.14
CA LEU A 102 1.43 1.69 -5.01
C LEU A 102 0.54 2.92 -5.00
N GLY A 103 -0.27 3.09 -3.96
CA GLY A 103 -1.20 4.20 -3.86
C GLY A 103 -1.19 4.88 -2.50
N HIS A 104 -2.08 5.87 -2.36
CA HIS A 104 -2.21 6.65 -1.13
C HIS A 104 -0.88 7.31 -0.73
N LEU A 105 -0.17 7.88 -1.70
CA LEU A 105 1.09 8.59 -1.51
C LEU A 105 0.84 9.92 -0.76
N SER A 106 1.71 10.28 0.17
CA SER A 106 1.78 11.62 0.76
C SER A 106 2.19 12.63 -0.32
N ASP A 107 1.53 13.78 -0.35
CA ASP A 107 1.89 14.89 -1.24
C ASP A 107 3.26 15.50 -0.87
N GLU A 108 3.59 15.58 0.42
CA GLU A 108 4.81 16.23 0.90
C GLU A 108 5.98 15.26 1.11
N ASN A 109 5.71 14.05 1.60
CA ASN A 109 6.75 13.11 2.04
C ASN A 109 6.92 11.92 1.10
N ASN A 110 6.43 12.03 -0.13
CA ASN A 110 6.63 11.00 -1.15
C ASN A 110 6.58 11.56 -2.56
N THR A 111 7.13 10.80 -3.50
CA THR A 111 6.88 11.01 -4.92
C THR A 111 6.73 9.66 -5.60
N PRO A 112 6.09 9.57 -6.77
CA PRO A 112 5.99 8.31 -7.49
C PRO A 112 7.34 7.62 -7.71
N GLN A 113 8.39 8.41 -7.97
CA GLN A 113 9.76 7.91 -8.18
C GLN A 113 10.38 7.35 -6.89
N HIS A 114 10.06 7.90 -5.72
CA HIS A 114 10.51 7.36 -4.43
C HIS A 114 9.84 6.01 -4.15
N ALA A 115 8.53 5.93 -4.29
CA ALA A 115 7.78 4.70 -4.13
C ALA A 115 8.26 3.61 -5.11
N GLU A 116 8.39 3.94 -6.40
CA GLU A 116 8.87 3.03 -7.45
C GLU A 116 10.27 2.50 -7.15
N ARG A 117 11.21 3.38 -6.80
CA ARG A 117 12.60 3.00 -6.49
C ARG A 117 12.67 2.10 -5.26
N THR A 118 11.96 2.45 -4.19
CA THR A 118 11.95 1.65 -2.96
C THR A 118 11.31 0.28 -3.19
N PHE A 119 10.23 0.22 -3.96
CA PHE A 119 9.58 -1.03 -4.31
C PHE A 119 10.47 -1.95 -5.12
N ARG A 120 11.10 -1.45 -6.20
CA ARG A 120 12.06 -2.22 -7.01
C ARG A 120 13.22 -2.75 -6.19
N ARG A 121 13.75 -1.97 -5.25
CA ARG A 121 14.87 -2.38 -4.38
C ARG A 121 14.54 -3.65 -3.57
N HIS A 122 13.29 -3.80 -3.12
CA HIS A 122 12.88 -4.91 -2.27
C HIS A 122 12.30 -6.08 -3.06
N VAL A 123 11.48 -5.80 -4.08
CA VAL A 123 10.68 -6.80 -4.81
C VAL A 123 11.34 -7.25 -6.12
N GLY A 124 12.20 -6.41 -6.71
CA GLY A 124 12.84 -6.63 -8.01
C GLY A 124 11.93 -6.29 -9.20
N GLU A 125 12.37 -6.64 -10.41
CA GLU A 125 11.73 -6.25 -11.68
C GLU A 125 10.66 -7.24 -12.18
N LYS A 126 10.50 -8.40 -11.52
CA LYS A 126 9.67 -9.49 -12.05
C LYS A 126 8.17 -9.32 -11.80
N LEU A 127 7.80 -8.64 -10.72
CA LEU A 127 6.41 -8.41 -10.36
C LEU A 127 5.94 -7.13 -11.05
N PRO A 128 4.97 -7.19 -11.97
CA PRO A 128 4.38 -5.99 -12.55
C PRO A 128 3.79 -5.09 -11.47
N PHE A 129 4.06 -3.79 -11.57
CA PHE A 129 3.46 -2.81 -10.68
C PHE A 129 3.28 -1.46 -11.37
N ASP A 130 2.36 -0.66 -10.87
CA ASP A 130 2.25 0.77 -11.20
C ASP A 130 2.20 1.60 -9.92
N VAL A 131 2.34 2.91 -10.09
CA VAL A 131 2.16 3.89 -9.02
C VAL A 131 0.96 4.76 -9.36
N ALA A 132 -0.02 4.81 -8.47
CA ALA A 132 -1.21 5.62 -8.66
C ALA A 132 -0.85 7.11 -8.52
N PRO A 133 -1.08 7.92 -9.56
CA PRO A 133 -0.84 9.36 -9.47
C PRO A 133 -1.96 10.05 -8.67
N HIS A 134 -1.65 11.18 -8.04
CA HIS A 134 -2.59 11.92 -7.20
C HIS A 134 -3.73 12.60 -7.96
N TYR A 135 -3.44 13.14 -9.14
CA TYR A 135 -4.31 14.13 -9.80
C TYR A 135 -4.79 13.71 -11.20
N GLU A 136 -4.42 12.52 -11.66
CA GLU A 136 -4.79 12.02 -12.98
C GLU A 136 -5.22 10.55 -12.93
N PRO A 137 -5.97 10.06 -13.93
CA PRO A 137 -6.27 8.64 -14.02
C PRO A 137 -4.99 7.83 -14.22
N GLY A 138 -4.83 6.76 -13.42
CA GLY A 138 -3.79 5.76 -13.65
C GLY A 138 -4.01 4.96 -14.93
N ARG A 139 -3.06 4.08 -15.23
CA ARG A 139 -3.22 3.11 -16.33
C ARG A 139 -4.39 2.17 -16.07
N LEU A 140 -5.04 1.70 -17.14
CA LEU A 140 -6.02 0.63 -17.03
C LEU A 140 -5.30 -0.68 -16.74
N LEU A 141 -5.80 -1.40 -15.73
CA LEU A 141 -5.17 -2.59 -15.20
C LEU A 141 -6.05 -3.78 -15.50
N ARG A 142 -5.43 -4.84 -16.03
CA ARG A 142 -6.10 -6.10 -16.33
C ARG A 142 -5.42 -7.22 -15.55
N VAL A 143 -6.20 -7.84 -14.67
CA VAL A 143 -5.76 -9.00 -13.90
C VAL A 143 -6.22 -10.24 -14.67
N GLU A 144 -5.43 -10.64 -15.67
CA GLU A 144 -5.68 -11.84 -16.47
C GLU A 144 -5.45 -13.12 -15.65
#